data_AF-A0A945VTM3-F1
#
_entry.id   AF-A0A945VTM3-F1
#
_cell.length_a   1.000
_cell.length_b   1.000
_cell.length_c   1.000
_cell.angle_alpha   90.00
_cell.angle_beta   90.00
_cell.angle_gamma   90.00
#
_symmetry.space_group_name_H-M   'P 1'
#
loop_
_entity.id
_entity.type
_entity.pdbx_description
1 polymer ?
#
loop_
_entity_poly.entity_id
_entity_poly.type
_entity_poly.pdbx_seq_one_letter_code
_entity_poly.pdbx_strand_id
1 'polypeptide(L)'
;MSKSKIEWTESTWNPVTGCNKISEGCDNCYAERMAKRLKAMGQQNYVNGFDVMCHPHMLNAPLKWKKSNMVFVNSMGDLFHEKVPLGFIKQVFGAMNIADQHFYQVLIKRAKRLLKLSKMIKWD
;
A
#
# COMPACT_ATOMS: atom_id res chain seq x y z
N MET A 1 8.94 -13.04 5.17
CA MET A 1 8.47 -11.73 5.64
C MET A 1 9.69 -10.87 5.94
N SER A 2 9.85 -9.72 5.28
CA SER A 2 10.92 -8.78 5.61
C SER A 2 10.45 -7.86 6.73
N LYS A 3 11.21 -7.77 7.82
CA LYS A 3 10.91 -6.82 8.91
C LYS A 3 10.95 -5.39 8.38
N SER A 4 9.98 -4.58 8.77
CA SER A 4 9.96 -3.15 8.45
C SER A 4 11.10 -2.41 9.17
N LYS A 5 11.59 -1.34 8.56
CA LYS A 5 12.45 -0.34 9.24
C LYS A 5 11.66 0.82 9.84
N ILE A 6 10.33 0.83 9.63
CA ILE A 6 9.41 1.81 10.22
C ILE A 6 9.12 1.34 11.66
N GLU A 7 9.52 2.14 12.64
CA GLU A 7 9.61 1.75 14.06
C GLU A 7 8.30 1.27 14.71
N TRP A 8 7.16 1.75 14.23
CA TRP A 8 5.84 1.47 14.80
C TRP A 8 5.07 0.36 14.06
N THR A 9 5.69 -0.35 13.11
CA THR A 9 5.06 -1.45 12.36
C THR A 9 6.02 -2.63 12.20
N GLU A 10 5.53 -3.86 12.20
CA GLU A 10 6.40 -5.04 12.09
C GLU A 10 6.70 -5.38 10.63
N SER A 11 5.75 -5.11 9.72
CA SER A 11 5.86 -5.40 8.30
C SER A 11 5.17 -4.35 7.44
N THR A 12 5.60 -4.22 6.19
CA THR A 12 4.89 -3.40 5.18
C THR A 12 4.36 -4.29 4.07
N TRP A 13 3.22 -3.92 3.53
CA TRP A 13 2.60 -4.59 2.39
C TRP A 13 2.25 -3.57 1.32
N ASN A 14 2.85 -3.67 0.14
CA ASN A 14 2.71 -2.67 -0.92
C ASN A 14 2.06 -3.26 -2.17
N PRO A 15 0.72 -3.45 -2.19
CA PRO A 15 -0.01 -3.86 -3.39
C PRO A 15 -0.12 -2.74 -4.43
N VAL A 16 0.10 -1.48 -4.06
CA VAL A 16 0.18 -0.33 -4.96
C VAL A 16 1.48 0.44 -4.70
N THR A 17 2.20 0.82 -5.75
CA THR A 17 3.31 1.77 -5.68
C THR A 17 2.91 3.10 -6.27
N GLY A 18 3.55 4.18 -5.82
CA GLY A 18 3.40 5.50 -6.43
C GLY A 18 2.24 6.34 -5.91
N CYS A 19 2.31 7.65 -6.16
CA CYS A 19 1.34 8.67 -5.77
C CYS A 19 1.62 9.98 -6.55
N ASN A 20 0.65 10.91 -6.61
CA ASN A 20 0.91 12.31 -6.96
C ASN A 20 0.90 13.21 -5.71
N LYS A 21 1.62 14.35 -5.75
CA LYS A 21 1.64 15.33 -4.66
C LYS A 21 0.30 16.07 -4.58
N ILE A 22 -0.23 16.26 -3.38
CA ILE A 22 -1.54 16.90 -3.13
C ILE A 22 -1.49 18.01 -2.06
N SER A 23 -0.37 18.17 -1.37
CA SER A 23 -0.16 19.17 -0.31
C SER A 23 1.34 19.35 -0.03
N GLU A 24 1.71 20.42 0.67
CA GLU A 24 3.10 20.71 1.12
C GLU A 24 3.72 19.55 1.93
N GLY A 25 2.90 18.79 2.67
CA GLY A 25 3.35 17.56 3.35
C GLY A 25 3.97 16.49 2.43
N CYS A 26 3.87 16.64 1.10
CA CYS A 26 4.47 15.75 0.13
C CYS A 26 5.92 16.13 -0.25
N ASP A 27 6.43 17.30 0.13
CA ASP A 27 7.68 17.83 -0.41
C ASP A 27 8.92 17.02 -0.02
N ASN A 28 8.86 16.33 1.11
CA ASN A 28 9.95 15.48 1.61
C ASN A 28 9.60 13.98 1.57
N CYS A 29 8.74 13.57 0.63
CA CYS A 29 8.24 12.20 0.53
C CYS A 29 9.39 11.17 0.46
N TYR A 30 9.50 10.33 1.49
CA TYR A 30 10.51 9.26 1.52
C TYR A 30 10.24 8.19 0.45
N ALA A 31 8.97 7.89 0.17
CA ALA A 31 8.57 6.86 -0.77
C ALA A 31 8.99 7.21 -2.20
N GLU A 32 8.89 8.48 -2.60
CA GLU A 32 9.33 8.96 -3.91
C GLU A 32 10.86 8.80 -4.06
N ARG A 33 11.64 9.23 -3.06
CA ARG A 33 13.11 9.08 -3.06
C ARG A 33 13.52 7.61 -3.10
N MET A 34 12.85 6.78 -2.31
CA MET A 34 13.12 5.34 -2.27
C MET A 34 12.73 4.66 -3.60
N ALA A 35 11.65 5.06 -4.25
CA ALA A 35 11.27 4.54 -5.56
C ALA A 35 12.31 4.85 -6.64
N LYS A 36 12.91 6.05 -6.63
CA LYS A 36 14.05 6.40 -7.52
C LYS A 36 15.22 5.43 -7.33
N ARG A 37 15.57 5.13 -6.08
CA ARG A 37 16.62 4.14 -5.74
C ARG A 37 16.25 2.73 -6.20
N LEU A 38 15.05 2.26 -5.90
CA LEU A 38 14.59 0.91 -6.24
C LEU A 38 14.51 0.70 -7.76
N LYS A 39 14.13 1.74 -8.52
CA LYS A 39 14.21 1.74 -9.98
C LYS A 39 15.64 1.58 -10.47
N ALA A 40 16.59 2.36 -9.94
CA ALA A 40 18.01 2.26 -10.30
C ALA A 40 18.61 0.90 -9.95
N MET A 41 18.09 0.23 -8.92
CA MET A 41 18.47 -1.14 -8.54
C MET A 41 17.77 -2.24 -9.37
N GLY A 42 16.93 -1.88 -10.34
CA GLY A 42 16.23 -2.85 -11.19
C GLY A 42 15.10 -3.62 -10.49
N GLN A 43 14.53 -3.09 -9.40
CA GLN A 43 13.41 -3.75 -8.75
C GLN A 43 12.14 -3.65 -9.63
N GLN A 44 11.56 -4.81 -9.95
CA GLN A 44 10.43 -5.03 -10.85
C GLN A 44 9.23 -4.12 -10.55
N ASN A 45 8.83 -4.01 -9.28
CA ASN A 45 7.66 -3.19 -8.91
C ASN A 45 7.88 -1.68 -9.06
N TYR A 46 9.11 -1.26 -9.35
CA TYR A 46 9.52 0.15 -9.47
C TYR A 46 10.15 0.48 -10.83
N VAL A 47 10.00 -0.37 -11.86
CA VAL A 47 10.47 -0.06 -13.23
C VAL A 47 9.88 1.25 -13.76
N ASN A 48 8.63 1.55 -13.38
CA ASN A 48 7.93 2.80 -13.68
C ASN A 48 8.19 3.92 -12.64
N GLY A 49 9.20 3.76 -11.78
CA GLY A 49 9.55 4.76 -10.78
C GLY A 49 8.46 4.93 -9.72
N PHE A 50 7.98 6.16 -9.57
CA PHE A 50 6.95 6.52 -8.59
C PHE A 50 5.55 6.68 -9.21
N ASP A 51 5.37 6.18 -10.43
CA ASP A 51 4.05 6.12 -11.07
C ASP A 51 3.12 5.18 -10.32
N VAL A 52 1.82 5.51 -10.35
CA VAL A 52 0.79 4.72 -9.69
C VAL A 52 0.60 3.40 -10.43
N MET A 53 1.02 2.30 -9.80
CA MET A 53 0.97 0.96 -10.35
C MET A 53 0.34 0.00 -9.34
N CYS A 54 -0.60 -0.81 -9.82
CA CYS A 54 -1.18 -1.91 -9.04
C CYS A 54 -0.36 -3.18 -9.28
N HIS A 55 -0.11 -3.96 -8.22
CA HIS A 55 0.69 -5.17 -8.25
C HIS A 55 -0.15 -6.39 -7.83
N PRO A 56 -0.95 -7.00 -8.74
CA PRO A 56 -1.82 -8.13 -8.39
C PRO A 56 -1.09 -9.32 -7.75
N HIS A 57 0.15 -9.57 -8.15
CA HIS A 57 0.98 -10.64 -7.58
C HIS A 57 1.30 -10.45 -6.09
N MET A 58 1.16 -9.21 -5.57
CA MET A 58 1.35 -8.89 -4.15
C MET A 58 0.09 -9.10 -3.31
N LEU A 59 -1.09 -9.32 -3.90
CA LEU A 59 -2.36 -9.41 -3.16
C LEU A 59 -2.33 -10.52 -2.10
N ASN A 60 -1.75 -11.67 -2.45
CA ASN A 60 -1.71 -12.83 -1.56
C ASN A 60 -0.51 -12.83 -0.60
N ALA A 61 0.26 -11.73 -0.51
CA ALA A 61 1.42 -11.69 0.37
C ALA A 61 1.06 -11.89 1.86
N PRO A 62 0.01 -11.24 2.41
CA PRO A 62 -0.36 -11.42 3.82
C PRO A 62 -0.77 -12.86 4.16
N LEU A 63 -1.47 -13.54 3.25
CA LEU A 63 -1.91 -14.93 3.40
C LEU A 63 -0.74 -15.93 3.61
N LYS A 64 0.48 -15.55 3.21
CA LYS A 64 1.68 -16.40 3.33
C LYS A 64 2.39 -16.20 4.66
N TRP A 65 1.95 -15.26 5.52
CA TRP A 65 2.64 -14.93 6.76
C TRP A 65 2.04 -15.71 7.93
N LYS A 66 2.81 -16.66 8.47
CA LYS A 66 2.35 -17.54 9.56
C LYS A 66 2.20 -16.86 10.91
N LYS A 67 3.09 -15.91 11.23
CA LYS A 67 3.05 -15.18 12.50
C LYS A 67 2.05 -14.01 12.36
N SER A 68 1.20 -13.78 13.35
CA SER A 68 0.46 -12.52 13.46
C SER A 68 1.42 -11.34 13.43
N ASN A 69 1.03 -10.24 12.77
CA ASN A 69 1.85 -9.04 12.68
C ASN A 69 1.00 -7.79 12.65
N MET A 70 1.59 -6.68 13.08
CA MET A 70 1.16 -5.33 12.74
C MET A 70 1.71 -4.94 11.35
N VAL A 71 0.81 -4.67 10.41
CA VAL A 71 1.09 -4.52 8.98
C VAL A 71 0.69 -3.13 8.51
N PHE A 72 1.67 -2.34 8.10
CA PHE A 72 1.40 -1.07 7.44
C PHE A 72 1.09 -1.27 5.95
N VAL A 73 -0.14 -0.95 5.57
CA VAL A 73 -0.65 -1.09 4.20
C VAL A 73 -0.23 0.11 3.35
N ASN A 74 0.47 -0.20 2.27
CA ASN A 74 0.82 0.68 1.16
C ASN A 74 1.75 1.85 1.50
N SER A 75 2.78 1.58 2.29
CA SER A 75 3.83 2.53 2.68
C SER A 75 4.55 3.21 1.49
N MET A 76 4.60 2.55 0.32
CA MET A 76 5.31 2.99 -0.88
C MET A 76 4.40 3.60 -1.96
N GLY A 77 3.15 3.92 -1.63
CA GLY A 77 2.20 4.51 -2.57
C GLY A 77 0.96 5.08 -1.90
N ASP A 78 -0.13 5.15 -2.65
CA ASP A 78 -1.45 5.58 -2.18
C ASP A 78 -2.54 4.62 -2.67
N LEU A 79 -3.07 3.79 -1.75
CA LEU A 79 -4.11 2.80 -2.07
C LEU A 79 -5.41 3.46 -2.58
N PHE A 80 -5.69 4.69 -2.16
CA PHE A 80 -6.90 5.42 -2.53
C PHE A 80 -6.65 6.44 -3.63
N HIS A 81 -5.57 6.35 -4.39
CA HIS A 81 -5.30 7.23 -5.52
C HIS A 81 -6.37 7.12 -6.62
N GLU A 82 -6.63 8.20 -7.37
CA GLU A 82 -7.68 8.20 -8.40
C GLU A 82 -7.53 7.10 -9.47
N LYS A 83 -6.28 6.77 -9.79
CA LYS A 83 -5.86 5.74 -10.74
C LYS A 83 -5.96 4.29 -10.23
N VAL A 84 -6.19 4.06 -8.92
CA VAL A 84 -6.36 2.71 -8.38
C VAL A 84 -7.84 2.30 -8.52
N PRO A 85 -8.17 1.24 -9.29
CA PRO A 85 -9.56 0.84 -9.50
C PRO A 85 -10.23 0.35 -8.20
N LEU A 86 -11.53 0.63 -8.03
CA LEU A 86 -12.29 0.11 -6.88
C LEU A 86 -12.21 -1.42 -6.78
N GLY A 87 -12.22 -2.14 -7.90
CA GLY A 87 -12.05 -3.60 -7.91
C GLY A 87 -10.74 -4.05 -7.26
N PHE A 88 -9.65 -3.33 -7.52
CA PHE A 88 -8.35 -3.63 -6.91
C PHE A 88 -8.35 -3.31 -5.41
N ILE A 89 -8.96 -2.19 -5.00
CA ILE A 89 -9.12 -1.85 -3.58
C ILE A 89 -9.92 -2.95 -2.86
N LYS A 90 -11.03 -3.41 -3.44
CA LYS A 90 -11.81 -4.54 -2.91
C LYS A 90 -10.99 -5.81 -2.75
N GLN A 91 -10.09 -6.11 -3.69
CA GLN A 91 -9.19 -7.26 -3.59
C GLN A 91 -8.17 -7.11 -2.45
N VAL A 92 -7.64 -5.91 -2.24
CA VAL A 92 -6.73 -5.61 -1.11
C VAL A 92 -7.44 -5.84 0.22
N PHE A 93 -8.64 -5.28 0.40
CA PHE A 93 -9.43 -5.51 1.61
C PHE A 93 -9.90 -6.97 1.74
N GLY A 94 -10.23 -7.64 0.64
CA GLY A 94 -10.51 -9.07 0.65
C GLY A 94 -9.34 -9.90 1.18
N ALA A 95 -8.11 -9.60 0.77
CA ALA A 95 -6.93 -10.26 1.29
C ALA A 95 -6.70 -9.96 2.79
N MET A 96 -7.02 -8.74 3.26
CA MET A 96 -6.99 -8.40 4.69
C MET A 96 -8.00 -9.23 5.49
N ASN A 97 -9.22 -9.36 4.98
CA ASN A 97 -10.30 -10.07 5.67
C ASN A 97 -10.12 -11.59 5.65
N ILE A 98 -9.36 -12.14 4.69
CA ILE A 98 -9.00 -13.57 4.68
C ILE A 98 -7.79 -13.82 5.59
N ALA A 99 -6.82 -12.91 5.64
CA ALA A 99 -5.65 -12.98 6.52
C ALA A 99 -5.91 -12.21 7.83
N ASP A 100 -7.04 -12.50 8.47
CA ASP A 100 -7.58 -11.78 9.63
C ASP A 100 -6.72 -11.91 10.91
N GLN A 101 -5.74 -12.82 10.92
CA GLN A 101 -4.77 -12.93 12.01
C GLN A 101 -3.84 -11.70 12.15
N HIS A 102 -3.82 -10.77 11.19
CA HIS A 102 -2.96 -9.59 11.21
C HIS A 102 -3.71 -8.32 11.61
N PHE A 103 -2.99 -7.38 12.23
CA PHE A 103 -3.48 -6.04 12.48
C PHE A 103 -3.06 -5.10 11.35
N TYR A 104 -4.01 -4.55 10.61
CA TYR A 104 -3.72 -3.69 9.46
C TYR A 104 -3.83 -2.21 9.80
N GLN A 105 -2.78 -1.47 9.48
CA GLN A 105 -2.73 -0.02 9.56
C GLN A 105 -2.88 0.55 8.15
N VAL A 106 -3.97 1.27 7.87
CA VAL A 106 -4.25 1.86 6.55
C VAL A 106 -4.14 3.38 6.64
N LEU A 107 -3.15 3.96 5.95
CA LEU A 107 -2.99 5.41 5.87
C LEU A 107 -3.87 6.01 4.77
N ILE A 108 -4.54 7.11 5.10
CA ILE A 108 -5.45 7.80 4.20
C ILE A 108 -4.85 9.15 3.79
N LYS A 109 -4.60 9.32 2.50
CA LYS A 109 -4.12 10.59 1.90
C LYS A 109 -5.24 11.37 1.21
N ARG A 110 -6.28 10.68 0.75
CA ARG A 110 -7.40 11.25 -0.02
C ARG A 110 -8.74 10.97 0.66
N ALA A 111 -9.01 11.69 1.75
CA ALA A 111 -10.21 11.47 2.57
C ALA A 111 -11.53 11.51 1.77
N LYS A 112 -11.66 12.45 0.81
CA LYS A 112 -12.87 12.55 -0.05
C LYS A 112 -13.10 11.29 -0.89
N ARG A 113 -12.03 10.69 -1.43
CA ARG A 113 -12.13 9.45 -2.22
C ARG A 113 -12.46 8.28 -1.32
N LEU A 114 -11.78 8.15 -0.19
CA LEU A 114 -12.12 7.14 0.80
C LEU A 114 -13.59 7.20 1.20
N LEU A 115 -14.09 8.38 1.58
CA LEU A 115 -15.47 8.55 2.04
C LEU A 115 -16.49 8.05 0.99
N LYS A 116 -16.24 8.32 -0.30
CA LYS A 116 -17.06 7.81 -1.40
C LYS A 116 -17.00 6.28 -1.51
N LEU A 117 -15.82 5.70 -1.31
CA LEU A 117 -15.60 4.26 -1.50
C LEU A 117 -15.89 3.42 -0.25
N SER A 118 -15.90 4.01 0.94
CA SER A 118 -15.93 3.30 2.22
C SER A 118 -17.12 2.35 2.34
N LYS A 119 -18.31 2.78 1.89
CA LYS A 119 -19.53 1.95 1.89
C LYS A 119 -19.48 0.75 0.93
N MET A 120 -18.53 0.73 0.02
CA MET A 120 -18.34 -0.33 -0.98
C MET A 120 -17.18 -1.27 -0.62
N ILE A 121 -16.54 -1.08 0.53
CA ILE A 121 -15.39 -1.85 1.01
C ILE A 121 -15.77 -2.47 2.37
N LYS A 122 -15.37 -3.73 2.60
CA LYS A 122 -15.58 -4.42 3.88
C LYS A 122 -14.36 -4.20 4.79
N TRP A 123 -14.56 -3.50 5.90
CA TRP A 123 -13.50 -3.14 6.86
C TRP A 123 -13.23 -4.22 7.93
N ASP A 124 -14.22 -5.11 8.12
CA ASP A 124 -14.32 -6.08 9.20
C ASP A 124 -13.99 -7.51 8.75
#